data_AF-A0A947M265-F1
#
_entry.id   AF-A0A947M265-F1
#
_cell.length_a   1.000
_cell.length_b   1.000
_cell.length_c   1.000
_cell.angle_alpha   90.00
_cell.angle_beta   90.00
_cell.angle_gamma   90.00
#
_symmetry.space_group_name_H-M   'P 1'
#
loop_
_entity.id
_entity.type
_entity.pdbx_description
1 polymer ?
#
loop_
_entity_poly.entity_id
_entity_poly.type
_entity_poly.pdbx_seq_one_letter_code
_entity_poly.pdbx_strand_id
1 'polypeptide(L)'
;FLTPLSDLGMETRGTIDKYMGDAMMAFWNAPLDDADHARHACTAALRMFEALAPVNEELKIKAQAERRAPVVLNAGIGLNTGPANVGNMGSRQRFAYSAMGDTVNLASRLEGQTKAYGVNILISESTKDHVPDYATLELDLIRVKGKNEPVRIFTLVGDIDFALTPSFIAWRDKHNEMMAAYRAADFINAEKDIAECMAISAGALDGFYTMFAARIAELRVTPPAPGWDGVFVATSK
;
A
#
# COMPACT_ATOMS: atom_id res chain seq x y z
N PHE A 1 -10.62 12.52 -12.75
CA PHE A 1 -9.95 11.54 -11.87
C PHE A 1 -9.74 12.10 -10.48
N LEU A 2 -8.95 13.19 -10.32
CA LEU A 2 -8.63 13.71 -8.98
C LEU A 2 -9.82 14.25 -8.18
N THR A 3 -10.84 14.84 -8.82
CA THR A 3 -12.01 15.37 -8.10
C THR A 3 -12.76 14.29 -7.29
N PRO A 4 -13.22 13.17 -7.88
CA PRO A 4 -13.83 12.08 -7.10
C PRO A 4 -12.96 11.58 -5.94
N LEU A 5 -11.64 11.46 -6.14
CA LEU A 5 -10.75 11.00 -5.07
C LEU A 5 -10.62 12.03 -3.95
N SER A 6 -10.58 13.31 -4.30
CA SER A 6 -10.51 14.40 -3.32
C SER A 6 -11.79 14.46 -2.49
N ASP A 7 -12.94 14.28 -3.13
CA ASP A 7 -14.25 14.23 -2.45
C ASP A 7 -14.29 13.06 -1.45
N LEU A 8 -13.83 11.87 -1.84
CA LEU A 8 -13.72 10.73 -0.93
C LEU A 8 -12.79 10.99 0.26
N GLY A 9 -11.67 11.68 0.03
CA GLY A 9 -10.79 12.14 1.11
C GLY A 9 -11.50 13.05 2.10
N MET A 10 -12.28 14.02 1.62
CA MET A 10 -13.03 14.96 2.47
C MET A 10 -14.23 14.31 3.16
N GLU A 11 -14.98 13.45 2.47
CA GLU A 11 -16.11 12.68 3.03
C GLU A 11 -15.68 11.80 4.20
N THR A 12 -14.44 11.29 4.13
CA THR A 12 -13.80 10.54 5.21
C THR A 12 -13.05 11.44 6.18
N ARG A 13 -13.40 12.73 6.28
CA ARG A 13 -12.85 13.69 7.26
C ARG A 13 -11.36 14.01 7.07
N GLY A 14 -10.83 13.79 5.87
CA GLY A 14 -9.48 14.18 5.49
C GLY A 14 -9.40 15.65 5.08
N THR A 15 -8.23 16.24 5.29
CA THR A 15 -7.86 17.56 4.79
C THR A 15 -6.98 17.38 3.55
N ILE A 16 -7.41 17.91 2.41
CA ILE A 16 -6.60 17.94 1.19
C ILE A 16 -5.54 19.03 1.34
N ASP A 17 -4.26 18.63 1.31
CA ASP A 17 -3.12 19.55 1.42
C ASP A 17 -2.84 20.20 0.06
N LYS A 18 -2.55 19.38 -0.95
CA LYS A 18 -2.10 19.85 -2.27
C LYS A 18 -2.23 18.79 -3.35
N TYR A 19 -2.25 19.26 -4.59
CA TYR A 19 -2.10 18.46 -5.80
C TYR A 19 -0.67 18.60 -6.33
N MET A 20 -0.07 17.48 -6.75
CA MET A 20 1.32 17.38 -7.19
C MET A 20 1.36 16.60 -8.51
N GLY A 21 1.05 17.30 -9.61
CA GLY A 21 0.93 16.66 -10.92
C GLY A 21 -0.27 15.71 -10.96
N ASP A 22 -0.01 14.41 -11.03
CA ASP A 22 -0.99 13.32 -11.01
C ASP A 22 -1.29 12.78 -9.61
N ALA A 23 -0.56 13.23 -8.58
CA ALA A 23 -0.77 12.84 -7.20
C ALA A 23 -1.58 13.89 -6.40
N MET A 24 -2.23 13.44 -5.33
CA MET A 24 -2.78 14.30 -4.29
C MET A 24 -2.22 13.90 -2.92
N MET A 25 -2.06 14.87 -2.05
CA MET A 25 -1.71 14.65 -0.65
C MET A 25 -2.88 15.04 0.24
N ALA A 26 -3.25 14.15 1.15
CA ALA A 26 -4.24 14.37 2.18
C ALA A 26 -3.72 13.91 3.54
N PHE A 27 -4.24 14.47 4.61
CA PHE A 27 -3.97 14.03 5.98
C PHE A 27 -5.24 14.09 6.83
N TRP A 28 -5.26 13.31 7.91
CA TRP A 28 -6.36 13.25 8.88
C TRP A 28 -5.83 13.66 10.26
N ASN A 29 -6.74 13.86 11.23
CA ASN A 29 -6.43 14.32 12.59
C ASN A 29 -5.91 15.77 12.68
N ALA A 30 -6.13 16.58 11.64
CA ALA A 30 -5.90 18.01 11.66
C ALA A 30 -6.76 18.69 10.57
N PRO A 31 -7.29 19.91 10.81
CA PRO A 31 -7.09 20.77 11.98
C PRO A 31 -7.87 20.34 13.24
N LEU A 32 -8.78 19.38 13.11
CA LEU A 32 -9.56 18.86 14.23
C LEU A 32 -9.02 17.50 14.65
N ASP A 33 -8.99 17.27 15.96
CA ASP A 33 -8.66 15.97 16.52
C ASP A 33 -9.70 14.93 16.08
N ASP A 34 -9.21 13.75 15.75
CA ASP A 34 -9.94 12.60 15.26
C ASP A 34 -9.22 11.33 15.73
N ALA A 35 -9.74 10.68 16.77
CA ALA A 35 -9.14 9.47 17.31
C ALA A 35 -9.18 8.28 16.31
N ASP A 36 -10.09 8.31 15.35
CA ASP A 36 -10.27 7.27 14.34
C ASP A 36 -9.62 7.64 12.99
N HIS A 37 -8.74 8.64 12.99
CA HIS A 37 -8.11 9.17 11.78
C HIS A 37 -7.45 8.10 10.88
N ALA A 38 -6.85 7.06 11.47
CA ALA A 38 -6.25 5.97 10.72
C ALA A 38 -7.31 5.11 10.02
N ARG A 39 -8.45 4.85 10.67
CA ARG A 39 -9.59 4.14 10.07
C ARG A 39 -10.15 4.94 8.91
N HIS A 40 -10.39 6.24 9.13
CA HIS A 40 -10.86 7.14 8.09
C HIS A 40 -9.94 7.17 6.86
N ALA A 41 -8.62 7.25 7.07
CA ALA A 41 -7.64 7.20 5.98
C ALA A 41 -7.68 5.85 5.21
N CYS A 42 -7.77 4.73 5.92
CA CYS A 42 -7.89 3.40 5.31
C CYS A 42 -9.20 3.22 4.53
N THR A 43 -10.33 3.67 5.08
CA THR A 43 -11.62 3.69 4.38
C THR A 43 -11.54 4.55 3.12
N ALA A 44 -10.91 5.71 3.20
CA ALA A 44 -10.72 6.59 2.04
C ALA A 44 -9.95 5.88 0.94
N ALA A 45 -8.84 5.23 1.28
CA ALA A 45 -8.00 4.50 0.32
C ALA A 45 -8.77 3.37 -0.37
N LEU A 46 -9.53 2.57 0.38
CA LEU A 46 -10.36 1.49 -0.19
C LEU A 46 -11.43 2.05 -1.14
N ARG A 47 -12.20 3.05 -0.69
CA ARG A 47 -13.24 3.70 -1.51
C ARG A 47 -12.68 4.35 -2.77
N MET A 48 -11.46 4.90 -2.70
CA MET A 48 -10.78 5.48 -3.86
C MET A 48 -10.54 4.43 -4.94
N PHE A 49 -10.14 3.21 -4.58
CA PHE A 49 -9.97 2.12 -5.56
C PHE A 49 -11.29 1.59 -6.10
N GLU A 50 -12.32 1.46 -5.25
CA GLU A 50 -13.67 1.10 -5.68
C GLU A 50 -14.21 2.11 -6.71
N ALA A 51 -13.96 3.41 -6.50
CA ALA A 51 -14.37 4.47 -7.41
C ALA A 51 -13.62 4.45 -8.76
N LEU A 52 -12.47 3.77 -8.86
CA LEU A 52 -11.76 3.63 -10.14
C LEU A 52 -12.41 2.61 -11.07
N ALA A 53 -13.06 1.59 -10.52
CA ALA A 53 -13.69 0.53 -11.31
C ALA A 53 -14.72 1.07 -12.33
N PRO A 54 -15.75 1.87 -11.94
CA PRO A 54 -16.71 2.41 -12.90
C PRO A 54 -16.05 3.36 -13.91
N VAL A 55 -15.07 4.18 -13.47
CA VAL A 55 -14.33 5.09 -14.36
C VAL A 55 -13.56 4.30 -15.43
N ASN A 56 -12.90 3.20 -15.04
CA ASN A 56 -12.18 2.34 -15.97
C ASN A 56 -13.10 1.63 -16.96
N GLU A 57 -14.30 1.22 -16.52
CA GLU A 57 -15.28 0.60 -17.42
C GLU A 57 -15.83 1.62 -18.44
N GLU A 58 -16.14 2.84 -18.02
CA GLU A 58 -16.54 3.92 -18.94
C GLU A 58 -15.44 4.23 -19.99
N LEU A 59 -14.19 4.31 -19.54
CA LEU A 59 -13.04 4.53 -20.44
C LEU A 59 -12.88 3.39 -21.44
N LYS A 60 -13.16 2.16 -21.02
CA LYS A 60 -13.13 0.97 -21.88
C LYS A 60 -14.24 0.98 -22.92
N ILE A 61 -15.47 1.28 -22.53
CA ILE A 61 -16.62 1.41 -23.45
C ILE A 61 -16.33 2.50 -24.50
N LYS A 62 -15.84 3.67 -24.06
CA LYS A 62 -15.49 4.77 -24.96
C LYS A 62 -14.37 4.39 -25.93
N ALA A 63 -13.34 3.71 -25.44
CA ALA A 63 -12.24 3.24 -26.27
C ALA A 63 -12.70 2.25 -27.35
N GLN A 64 -13.62 1.34 -27.00
CA GLN A 64 -14.22 0.41 -27.96
C GLN A 64 -15.04 1.13 -29.04
N ALA A 65 -15.87 2.10 -28.65
CA ALA A 65 -16.64 2.91 -29.59
C ALA A 65 -15.73 3.69 -30.57
N GLU A 66 -14.58 4.16 -30.08
CA GLU A 66 -13.57 4.89 -30.84
C GLU A 66 -12.54 3.97 -31.53
N ARG A 67 -12.69 2.63 -31.44
CA ARG A 67 -11.75 1.62 -31.98
C ARG A 67 -10.29 1.85 -31.57
N ARG A 68 -10.06 2.27 -30.33
CA ARG A 68 -8.73 2.45 -29.73
C ARG A 68 -8.51 1.51 -28.55
N ALA A 69 -7.26 1.35 -28.14
CA ALA A 69 -6.94 0.64 -26.91
C ALA A 69 -7.50 1.41 -25.69
N PRO A 70 -8.09 0.70 -24.71
CA PRO A 70 -8.54 1.32 -23.47
C PRO A 70 -7.35 1.76 -22.64
N VAL A 71 -7.47 2.94 -22.02
CA VAL A 71 -6.55 3.39 -20.98
C VAL A 71 -7.15 2.94 -19.66
N VAL A 72 -6.40 2.15 -18.90
CA VAL A 72 -6.77 1.74 -17.54
C VAL A 72 -6.06 2.68 -16.58
N LEU A 73 -6.85 3.42 -15.80
CA LEU A 73 -6.34 4.25 -14.71
C LEU A 73 -6.05 3.34 -13.52
N ASN A 74 -4.87 3.54 -12.95
CA ASN A 74 -4.44 2.88 -11.72
C ASN A 74 -3.78 3.92 -10.81
N ALA A 75 -3.80 3.66 -9.51
CA ALA A 75 -3.17 4.52 -8.50
C ALA A 75 -2.35 3.68 -7.52
N GLY A 76 -1.34 4.32 -6.95
CA GLY A 76 -0.66 3.87 -5.73
C GLY A 76 -1.08 4.76 -4.58
N ILE A 77 -1.33 4.18 -3.40
CA ILE A 77 -1.61 4.92 -2.17
C ILE A 77 -0.64 4.47 -1.09
N GLY A 78 0.02 5.42 -0.43
CA GLY A 78 0.88 5.19 0.72
C GLY A 78 0.30 5.84 1.98
N LEU A 79 0.04 5.06 3.03
CA LEU A 79 -0.46 5.56 4.32
C LEU A 79 0.55 5.33 5.44
N ASN A 80 0.73 6.35 6.28
CA ASN A 80 1.53 6.24 7.48
C ASN A 80 0.92 7.04 8.64
N THR A 81 0.99 6.49 9.84
CA THR A 81 0.48 7.09 11.07
C THR A 81 1.65 7.45 11.97
N GLY A 82 1.67 8.68 12.48
CA GLY A 82 2.72 9.13 13.38
C GLY A 82 2.70 10.64 13.61
N PRO A 83 3.62 11.16 14.43
CA PRO A 83 3.71 12.59 14.71
C PRO A 83 4.12 13.37 13.45
N ALA A 84 3.48 14.51 13.23
CA ALA A 84 3.82 15.43 12.16
C ALA A 84 3.60 16.87 12.63
N ASN A 85 4.35 17.80 12.07
CA ASN A 85 4.08 19.23 12.25
C ASN A 85 3.02 19.63 11.25
N VAL A 86 1.90 20.18 11.72
CA VAL A 86 0.80 20.64 10.87
C VAL A 86 0.55 22.13 11.14
N GLY A 87 0.40 22.92 10.09
CA GLY A 87 0.14 24.34 10.22
C GLY A 87 0.30 25.11 8.92
N ASN A 88 0.24 26.44 9.01
CA ASN A 88 0.51 27.33 7.87
C ASN A 88 2.01 27.33 7.57
N MET A 89 2.38 26.78 6.42
CA MET A 89 3.76 26.64 5.96
C MET A 89 4.00 27.49 4.73
N GLY A 90 5.16 28.15 4.66
CA GLY A 90 5.57 28.94 3.51
C GLY A 90 6.01 30.35 3.88
N SER A 91 6.02 31.23 2.88
CA SER A 91 6.39 32.64 3.04
C SER A 91 5.16 33.49 3.37
N ARG A 92 5.39 34.76 3.77
CA ARG A 92 4.30 35.73 3.97
C ARG A 92 3.39 35.90 2.75
N GLN A 93 3.93 35.73 1.54
CA GLN A 93 3.18 35.94 0.29
C GLN A 93 2.54 34.67 -0.26
N ARG A 94 3.01 33.49 0.17
CA ARG A 94 2.54 32.18 -0.26
C ARG A 94 2.69 31.20 0.90
N PHE A 95 1.57 30.90 1.54
CA PHE A 95 1.48 29.88 2.57
C PHE A 95 0.37 28.88 2.23
N ALA A 96 0.53 27.66 2.71
CA ALA A 96 -0.47 26.60 2.63
C ALA A 96 -0.60 25.92 3.99
N TYR A 97 -1.81 25.52 4.36
CA TYR A 97 -2.01 24.67 5.53
C TYR A 97 -1.60 23.24 5.17
N SER A 98 -0.49 22.78 5.73
CA SER A 98 0.20 21.58 5.27
C SER A 98 0.80 20.79 6.43
N ALA A 99 1.15 19.53 6.18
CA ALA A 99 1.84 18.66 7.11
C ALA A 99 3.28 18.39 6.63
N MET A 100 4.24 18.38 7.57
CA MET A 100 5.64 18.04 7.30
C MET A 100 6.23 17.20 8.44
N GLY A 101 7.22 16.36 8.08
CA GLY A 101 7.98 15.55 9.01
C GLY A 101 8.26 14.17 8.45
N ASP A 102 9.02 13.37 9.21
CA ASP A 102 9.38 12.02 8.80
C ASP A 102 8.18 11.11 8.56
N THR A 103 7.08 11.33 9.30
CA THR A 103 5.82 10.60 9.10
C THR A 103 5.25 10.84 7.71
N VAL A 104 5.23 12.10 7.25
CA VAL A 104 4.75 12.48 5.91
C VAL A 104 5.67 11.93 4.83
N ASN A 105 6.99 12.04 5.05
CA ASN A 105 7.99 11.51 4.13
C ASN A 105 7.87 9.99 3.94
N LEU A 106 7.57 9.24 5.01
CA LEU A 106 7.36 7.80 4.93
C LEU A 106 6.11 7.46 4.12
N ALA A 107 4.99 8.17 4.30
CA ALA A 107 3.77 7.95 3.50
C ALA A 107 4.05 8.10 1.99
N SER A 108 4.75 9.18 1.59
CA SER A 108 5.14 9.40 0.19
C SER A 108 6.08 8.31 -0.34
N ARG A 109 7.00 7.79 0.49
CA ARG A 109 7.88 6.69 0.10
C ARG A 109 7.12 5.39 -0.10
N LEU A 110 6.16 5.10 0.77
CA LEU A 110 5.30 3.93 0.63
C LEU A 110 4.51 4.00 -0.67
N GLU A 111 3.92 5.16 -0.99
CA GLU A 111 3.22 5.36 -2.27
C GLU A 111 4.14 5.01 -3.45
N GLY A 112 5.36 5.55 -3.49
CA GLY A 112 6.32 5.28 -4.57
C GLY A 112 6.80 3.82 -4.65
N GLN A 113 6.60 3.00 -3.61
CA GLN A 113 6.97 1.57 -3.61
C GLN A 113 5.83 0.65 -4.07
N THR A 114 4.58 1.13 -4.14
CA THR A 114 3.40 0.33 -4.52
C THR A 114 3.62 -0.46 -5.80
N LYS A 115 4.14 0.20 -6.84
CA LYS A 115 4.47 -0.41 -8.13
C LYS A 115 5.53 -1.50 -8.04
N ALA A 116 6.58 -1.30 -7.25
CA ALA A 116 7.66 -2.28 -7.09
C ALA A 116 7.16 -3.55 -6.38
N TYR A 117 6.19 -3.39 -5.47
CA TYR A 117 5.53 -4.51 -4.79
C TYR A 117 4.36 -5.09 -5.58
N GLY A 118 3.95 -4.49 -6.70
CA GLY A 118 2.79 -4.95 -7.47
C GLY A 118 1.47 -4.84 -6.70
N VAL A 119 1.36 -3.84 -5.81
CA VAL A 119 0.18 -3.60 -4.97
C VAL A 119 -0.34 -2.19 -5.16
N ASN A 120 -1.56 -1.94 -4.69
CA ASN A 120 -2.24 -0.66 -4.83
C ASN A 120 -2.15 0.23 -3.59
N ILE A 121 -2.21 -0.37 -2.40
CA ILE A 121 -2.15 0.35 -1.13
C ILE A 121 -0.98 -0.22 -0.32
N LEU A 122 -0.07 0.64 0.10
CA LEU A 122 0.94 0.33 1.11
C LEU A 122 0.67 1.12 2.38
N ILE A 123 0.69 0.43 3.51
CA ILE A 123 0.54 1.04 4.83
C ILE A 123 1.73 0.69 5.71
N SER A 124 2.11 1.63 6.57
CA SER A 124 3.11 1.39 7.62
C SER A 124 2.59 0.41 8.69
N GLU A 125 3.51 -0.21 9.43
CA GLU A 125 3.17 -0.96 10.65
C GLU A 125 2.34 -0.12 11.64
N SER A 126 2.73 1.14 11.86
CA SER A 126 2.00 2.06 12.74
C SER A 126 0.54 2.23 12.31
N THR A 127 0.28 2.41 11.01
CA THR A 127 -1.09 2.48 10.49
C THR A 127 -1.82 1.16 10.73
N LYS A 128 -1.21 0.03 10.40
CA LYS A 128 -1.79 -1.31 10.61
C LYS A 128 -2.14 -1.55 12.10
N ASP A 129 -1.32 -1.07 13.03
CA ASP A 129 -1.57 -1.21 14.47
C ASP A 129 -2.74 -0.35 14.98
N HIS A 130 -3.06 0.74 14.29
CA HIS A 130 -4.26 1.56 14.57
C HIS A 130 -5.53 0.99 13.91
N VAL A 131 -5.39 0.06 12.96
CA VAL A 131 -6.51 -0.59 12.27
C VAL A 131 -6.39 -2.13 12.27
N PRO A 132 -6.22 -2.78 13.44
CA PRO A 132 -5.91 -4.21 13.53
C PRO A 132 -7.05 -5.13 13.04
N ASP A 133 -8.25 -4.56 12.87
CA ASP A 133 -9.46 -5.22 12.41
C ASP A 133 -9.70 -5.10 10.90
N TYR A 134 -8.90 -4.30 10.17
CA TYR A 134 -8.96 -4.24 8.71
C TYR A 134 -8.21 -5.42 8.07
N ALA A 135 -8.63 -5.80 6.86
CA ALA A 135 -8.00 -6.87 6.11
C ALA A 135 -6.64 -6.39 5.56
N THR A 136 -5.57 -6.77 6.27
CA THR A 136 -4.19 -6.39 5.96
C THR A 136 -3.28 -7.61 5.87
N LEU A 137 -2.26 -7.52 5.02
CA LEU A 137 -1.24 -8.56 4.84
C LEU A 137 0.16 -7.93 4.94
N GLU A 138 1.06 -8.57 5.68
CA GLU A 138 2.46 -8.14 5.78
C GLU A 138 3.20 -8.44 4.48
N LEU A 139 3.84 -7.44 3.86
CA LEU A 139 4.52 -7.66 2.59
C LEU A 139 6.02 -7.84 2.73
N ASP A 140 6.69 -7.04 3.57
CA ASP A 140 8.15 -7.02 3.62
C ASP A 140 8.71 -6.24 4.81
N LEU A 141 10.02 -6.36 4.99
CA LEU A 141 10.87 -5.50 5.80
C LEU A 141 11.72 -4.62 4.88
N ILE A 142 11.45 -3.32 4.83
CA ILE A 142 12.21 -2.39 3.98
C ILE A 142 13.18 -1.53 4.80
N ARG A 143 14.40 -1.36 4.29
CA ARG A 143 15.33 -0.38 4.83
C ARG A 143 15.10 0.96 4.13
N VAL A 144 14.65 1.94 4.90
CA VAL A 144 14.38 3.27 4.37
C VAL A 144 15.68 4.08 4.38
N LYS A 145 16.09 4.64 3.23
CA LYS A 145 17.28 5.51 3.15
C LYS A 145 17.22 6.61 4.22
N GLY A 146 18.21 6.63 5.11
CA GLY A 146 18.30 7.57 6.23
C GLY A 146 17.83 7.01 7.59
N LYS A 147 17.29 5.78 7.66
CA LYS A 147 17.00 5.07 8.91
C LYS A 147 17.73 3.72 8.93
N ASN A 148 18.30 3.36 10.07
CA ASN A 148 19.04 2.09 10.25
C ASN A 148 18.11 0.91 10.54
N GLU A 149 16.95 1.17 11.15
CA GLU A 149 15.97 0.14 11.49
C GLU A 149 15.08 -0.18 10.28
N PRO A 150 14.90 -1.47 9.95
CA PRO A 150 13.97 -1.88 8.91
C PRO A 150 12.53 -1.57 9.34
N VAL A 151 11.71 -1.13 8.40
CA VAL A 151 10.30 -0.82 8.60
C VAL A 151 9.48 -1.96 8.00
N ARG A 152 8.58 -2.54 8.79
CA ARG A 152 7.59 -3.49 8.28
C ARG A 152 6.53 -2.75 7.49
N ILE A 153 6.22 -3.27 6.31
CA ILE A 153 5.19 -2.73 5.44
C ILE A 153 4.09 -3.75 5.22
N PHE A 154 2.89 -3.23 5.06
CA PHE A 154 1.68 -4.02 4.87
C PHE A 154 0.92 -3.49 3.67
N THR A 155 0.07 -4.32 3.10
CA THR A 155 -0.97 -3.89 2.15
C THR A 155 -2.33 -3.93 2.83
N LEU A 156 -3.18 -2.99 2.45
CA LEU A 156 -4.60 -2.97 2.80
C LEU A 156 -5.38 -3.58 1.64
N VAL A 157 -6.08 -4.69 1.87
CA VAL A 157 -6.82 -5.42 0.82
C VAL A 157 -8.33 -5.44 1.02
N GLY A 158 -8.82 -4.94 2.16
CA GLY A 158 -10.24 -4.80 2.41
C GLY A 158 -10.53 -4.17 3.77
N ASP A 159 -11.82 -3.98 4.03
CA ASP A 159 -12.35 -3.41 5.26
C ASP A 159 -12.51 -4.46 6.38
N ILE A 160 -13.21 -4.08 7.44
CA ILE A 160 -13.47 -4.90 8.61
C ILE A 160 -14.36 -6.10 8.25
N ASP A 161 -15.35 -5.91 7.39
CA ASP A 161 -16.26 -6.98 6.99
C ASP A 161 -15.53 -8.02 6.14
N PHE A 162 -14.70 -7.58 5.20
CA PHE A 162 -13.86 -8.47 4.41
C PHE A 162 -12.87 -9.24 5.29
N ALA A 163 -12.32 -8.61 6.33
CA ALA A 163 -11.38 -9.23 7.27
C ALA A 163 -11.98 -10.44 8.02
N LEU A 164 -13.30 -10.47 8.18
CA LEU A 164 -14.03 -11.54 8.87
C LEU A 164 -14.44 -12.68 7.93
N THR A 165 -14.25 -12.52 6.61
CA THR A 165 -14.64 -13.56 5.65
C THR A 165 -13.75 -14.81 5.79
N PRO A 166 -14.31 -16.03 5.68
CA PRO A 166 -13.51 -17.26 5.70
C PRO A 166 -12.44 -17.30 4.60
N SER A 167 -12.73 -16.71 3.43
CA SER A 167 -11.78 -16.59 2.32
C SER A 167 -10.57 -15.74 2.68
N PHE A 168 -10.77 -14.57 3.30
CA PHE A 168 -9.65 -13.73 3.70
C PHE A 168 -8.87 -14.35 4.86
N ILE A 169 -9.54 -14.99 5.82
CA ILE A 169 -8.87 -15.68 6.94
C ILE A 169 -7.94 -16.77 6.40
N ALA A 170 -8.44 -17.64 5.51
CA ALA A 170 -7.64 -18.68 4.88
C ALA A 170 -6.47 -18.08 4.06
N TRP A 171 -6.73 -17.00 3.32
CA TRP A 171 -5.70 -16.31 2.55
C TRP A 171 -4.61 -15.74 3.44
N ARG A 172 -4.97 -15.02 4.50
CA ARG A 172 -4.05 -14.42 5.46
C ARG A 172 -3.19 -15.48 6.15
N ASP A 173 -3.81 -16.57 6.59
CA ASP A 173 -3.09 -17.63 7.29
C ASP A 173 -2.06 -18.29 6.35
N LYS A 174 -2.45 -18.57 5.10
CA LYS A 174 -1.54 -19.07 4.07
C LYS A 174 -0.43 -18.07 3.70
N HIS A 175 -0.77 -16.79 3.62
CA HIS A 175 0.20 -15.73 3.37
C HIS A 175 1.23 -15.64 4.49
N ASN A 176 0.82 -15.79 5.75
CA ASN A 176 1.72 -15.79 6.90
C ASN A 176 2.67 -17.00 6.88
N GLU A 177 2.17 -18.18 6.50
CA GLU A 177 3.01 -19.37 6.28
C GLU A 177 4.06 -19.13 5.20
N MET A 178 3.66 -18.55 4.05
CA MET A 178 4.56 -18.18 2.97
C MET A 178 5.69 -17.24 3.45
N MET A 179 5.32 -16.17 4.17
CA MET A 179 6.29 -15.20 4.70
C MET A 179 7.22 -15.81 5.74
N ALA A 180 6.73 -16.74 6.57
CA ALA A 180 7.55 -17.47 7.54
C ALA A 180 8.54 -18.41 6.85
N ALA A 181 8.10 -19.18 5.85
CA ALA A 181 8.97 -20.06 5.07
C ALA A 181 10.05 -19.26 4.32
N TYR A 182 9.68 -18.15 3.69
CA TYR A 182 10.62 -17.25 3.02
C TYR A 182 11.72 -16.76 3.97
N ARG A 183 11.35 -16.28 5.17
CA ARG A 183 12.29 -15.79 6.19
C ARG A 183 13.19 -16.88 6.76
N ALA A 184 12.71 -18.12 6.81
CA ALA A 184 13.49 -19.28 7.20
C ALA A 184 14.44 -19.79 6.10
N ALA A 185 14.47 -19.13 4.93
CA ALA A 185 15.14 -19.60 3.72
C ALA A 185 14.64 -20.99 3.24
N ASP A 186 13.43 -21.38 3.64
CA ASP A 186 12.74 -22.57 3.16
C ASP A 186 12.01 -22.24 1.86
N PHE A 187 12.81 -22.04 0.81
CA PHE A 187 12.34 -21.58 -0.48
C PHE A 187 11.43 -22.56 -1.20
N ILE A 188 11.53 -23.86 -0.90
CA ILE A 188 10.65 -24.89 -1.48
C ILE A 188 9.23 -24.71 -0.94
N ASN A 189 9.08 -24.57 0.38
CA ASN A 189 7.76 -24.34 0.98
C ASN A 189 7.23 -22.95 0.64
N ALA A 190 8.08 -21.91 0.61
CA ALA A 190 7.66 -20.58 0.20
C ALA A 190 7.08 -20.54 -1.23
N GLU A 191 7.72 -21.20 -2.21
CA GLU A 191 7.20 -21.30 -3.59
C GLU A 191 5.85 -22.04 -3.65
N LYS A 192 5.70 -23.12 -2.87
CA LYS A 192 4.44 -23.86 -2.76
C LYS A 192 3.34 -22.97 -2.18
N ASP A 193 3.61 -22.26 -1.08
CA ASP A 193 2.64 -21.41 -0.41
C ASP A 193 2.28 -20.17 -1.25
N ILE A 194 3.20 -19.67 -2.09
CA ILE A 194 2.89 -18.65 -3.12
C ILE A 194 1.80 -19.15 -4.07
N ALA A 195 1.93 -20.37 -4.60
CA ALA A 195 0.93 -20.93 -5.52
C ALA A 195 -0.44 -21.11 -4.84
N GLU A 196 -0.46 -21.56 -3.58
CA GLU A 196 -1.70 -21.66 -2.79
C GLU A 196 -2.31 -20.28 -2.52
N CYS A 197 -1.50 -19.27 -2.18
CA CYS A 197 -1.96 -17.91 -2.00
C CYS A 197 -2.64 -17.34 -3.26
N MET A 198 -2.02 -17.50 -4.43
CA MET A 198 -2.58 -17.01 -5.70
C MET A 198 -3.91 -17.71 -6.05
N ALA A 199 -4.04 -18.99 -5.69
CA ALA A 199 -5.30 -19.71 -5.88
C ALA A 199 -6.42 -19.19 -4.96
N ILE A 200 -6.11 -18.90 -3.69
CA ILE A 200 -7.09 -18.41 -2.71
C ILE A 200 -7.48 -16.94 -2.99
N SER A 201 -6.51 -16.10 -3.37
CA SER A 201 -6.70 -14.66 -3.57
C SER A 201 -7.50 -14.31 -4.82
N ALA A 202 -7.77 -15.28 -5.69
CA ALA A 202 -8.50 -15.11 -6.93
C ALA A 202 -7.95 -13.96 -7.82
N GLY A 203 -6.61 -13.83 -7.87
CA GLY A 203 -5.91 -12.82 -8.65
C GLY A 203 -5.51 -11.56 -7.87
N ALA A 204 -5.98 -11.40 -6.63
CA ALA A 204 -5.50 -10.32 -5.77
C ALA A 204 -4.03 -10.56 -5.38
N LEU A 205 -3.21 -9.51 -5.46
CA LEU A 205 -1.77 -9.55 -5.18
C LEU A 205 -0.92 -10.44 -6.10
N ASP A 206 -1.40 -10.84 -7.29
CA ASP A 206 -0.60 -11.63 -8.25
C ASP A 206 0.74 -10.98 -8.58
N GLY A 207 0.77 -9.66 -8.71
CA GLY A 207 2.00 -8.90 -8.95
C GLY A 207 3.02 -9.06 -7.81
N PHE A 208 2.55 -9.04 -6.56
CA PHE A 208 3.37 -9.25 -5.37
C PHE A 208 3.92 -10.68 -5.32
N TYR A 209 3.06 -11.67 -5.51
CA TYR A 209 3.44 -13.09 -5.46
C TYR A 209 4.42 -13.48 -6.57
N THR A 210 4.19 -12.98 -7.79
CA THR A 210 5.11 -13.16 -8.92
C THR A 210 6.47 -12.54 -8.62
N MET A 211 6.47 -11.34 -8.03
CA MET A 211 7.70 -10.65 -7.64
C MET A 211 8.46 -11.44 -6.56
N PHE A 212 7.78 -11.96 -5.55
CA PHE A 212 8.41 -12.79 -4.51
C PHE A 212 8.95 -14.12 -5.04
N ALA A 213 8.24 -14.77 -5.96
CA ALA A 213 8.73 -15.97 -6.64
C ALA A 213 10.03 -15.68 -7.42
N ALA A 214 10.10 -14.54 -8.11
CA ALA A 214 11.32 -14.11 -8.80
C ALA A 214 12.48 -13.86 -7.82
N ARG A 215 12.22 -13.22 -6.67
CA ARG A 215 13.22 -13.05 -5.60
C ARG A 215 13.73 -14.38 -5.06
N ILE A 216 12.83 -15.34 -4.82
CA ILE A 216 13.22 -16.68 -4.37
C ILE A 216 14.12 -17.36 -5.40
N ALA A 217 13.78 -17.27 -6.70
CA ALA A 217 14.62 -17.81 -7.76
C ALA A 217 16.05 -17.20 -7.75
N GLU A 218 16.17 -15.90 -7.53
CA GLU A 218 17.48 -15.23 -7.38
C GLU A 218 18.24 -15.71 -6.14
N LEU A 219 17.57 -15.79 -4.99
CA LEU A 219 18.17 -16.22 -3.73
C LEU A 219 18.60 -17.70 -3.75
N ARG A 220 17.99 -18.54 -4.59
CA ARG A 220 18.45 -19.93 -4.79
C ARG A 220 19.76 -20.00 -5.57
N VAL A 221 19.99 -19.05 -6.49
CA VAL A 221 21.24 -18.94 -7.24
C VAL A 221 22.32 -18.26 -6.41
N THR A 222 21.93 -17.23 -5.65
CA THR A 222 22.81 -16.46 -4.76
C THR A 222 22.26 -16.48 -3.34
N PRO A 223 22.54 -17.55 -2.56
CA PRO A 223 22.03 -17.69 -1.21
C PRO A 223 22.41 -16.51 -0.31
N PRO A 224 21.50 -16.08 0.57
CA PRO A 224 21.78 -15.00 1.48
C PRO A 224 22.88 -15.40 2.48
N ALA A 225 23.61 -14.41 3.00
CA ALA A 225 24.68 -14.66 3.97
C ALA A 225 24.14 -15.32 5.26
N PRO A 226 24.98 -16.08 6.00
CA PRO A 226 24.59 -16.57 7.33
C PRO A 226 24.11 -15.44 8.23
N GLY A 227 22.94 -15.59 8.86
CA GLY A 227 22.33 -14.56 9.71
C GLY A 227 21.49 -13.53 8.97
N TRP A 228 21.02 -13.86 7.75
CA TRP A 228 20.09 -13.04 6.98
C TRP A 228 18.84 -12.67 7.80
N ASP A 229 18.49 -11.39 7.77
CA ASP A 229 17.37 -10.80 8.50
C ASP A 229 16.04 -10.85 7.71
N GLY A 230 16.01 -11.59 6.60
CA GLY A 230 14.85 -11.68 5.72
C GLY A 230 14.67 -10.47 4.79
N VAL A 231 15.57 -9.48 4.82
CA VAL A 231 15.49 -8.29 3.97
C VAL A 231 16.11 -8.58 2.60
N PHE A 232 15.32 -8.40 1.55
CA PHE A 232 15.84 -8.48 0.18
C PHE A 232 16.53 -7.17 -0.21
N VAL A 233 17.80 -7.25 -0.60
CA VAL A 233 18.55 -6.12 -1.17
C VAL A 233 18.80 -6.43 -2.64
N ALA A 234 18.05 -5.77 -3.53
CA ALA A 234 18.27 -5.90 -4.96
C ALA A 234 19.71 -5.49 -5.32
N THR A 235 20.43 -6.37 -6.00
CA THR A 235 21.84 -6.13 -6.40
C THR A 235 21.96 -5.37 -7.72
N SER A 236 20.85 -5.13 -8.42
CA SER A 236 20.77 -4.36 -9.67
C SER A 236 19.69 -3.28 -9.61
N LYS A 237 19.92 -2.20 -10.37
CA LYS A 237 19.09 -0.98 -10.43
C LYS A 237 17.80 -1.17 -11.22
#